data_AF-A0A524ISE7-F1
#
_entry.id   AF-A0A524ISE7-F1
#
_cell.length_a   1.000
_cell.length_b   1.000
_cell.length_c   1.000
_cell.angle_alpha   90.00
_cell.angle_beta   90.00
_cell.angle_gamma   90.00
#
_symmetry.space_group_name_H-M   'P 1'
#
loop_
_entity.id
_entity.type
_entity.pdbx_description
1 polymer ?
#
loop_
_entity_poly.entity_id
_entity_poly.type
_entity_poly.pdbx_seq_one_letter_code
_entity_poly.pdbx_strand_id
1 'polypeptide(L)'
;MADSHGAPFNEVDETADKVFCANCIHCKLLRTPMGNGNQYYLRVRCDAGRWRKKLGEEKYYKYFTVARRSVDNCDDYIPMGDAREYIKELKKTLPIKDEIYSL
;
A
#
# COMPACT_ATOMS: atom_id res chain seq x y z
N MET A 1 18.97 -40.29 -20.44
CA MET A 1 18.06 -40.64 -19.33
C MET A 1 18.17 -39.51 -18.32
N ALA A 2 17.02 -38.97 -17.89
CA ALA A 2 16.83 -37.88 -16.92
C ALA A 2 17.48 -38.22 -15.55
N ASP A 3 17.73 -37.33 -14.58
CA ASP A 3 16.93 -36.26 -13.98
C ASP A 3 17.89 -35.27 -13.26
N SER A 4 17.77 -33.94 -13.43
CA SER A 4 16.88 -33.05 -12.67
C SER A 4 17.00 -33.17 -11.15
N HIS A 5 17.99 -32.50 -10.54
CA HIS A 5 17.89 -32.04 -9.16
C HIS A 5 18.13 -30.53 -9.13
N GLY A 6 17.08 -29.79 -9.50
CA GLY A 6 16.99 -28.36 -9.25
C GLY A 6 17.04 -28.14 -7.75
N ALA A 7 17.92 -27.23 -7.32
CA ALA A 7 17.93 -26.76 -5.95
C ALA A 7 16.52 -26.28 -5.57
N PRO A 8 16.02 -26.57 -4.35
CA PRO A 8 14.89 -25.83 -3.85
C PRO A 8 15.35 -24.37 -3.79
N PHE A 9 14.81 -23.54 -4.68
CA PHE A 9 14.80 -22.11 -4.45
C PHE A 9 14.06 -21.93 -3.12
N ASN A 10 14.83 -21.83 -2.03
CA ASN A 10 14.38 -21.14 -0.84
C ASN A 10 14.08 -19.72 -1.32
N GLU A 11 12.84 -19.47 -1.70
CA GLU A 11 12.24 -18.15 -1.55
C GLU A 11 12.31 -17.85 -0.05
N VAL A 12 13.47 -17.33 0.38
CA VAL A 12 13.59 -16.67 1.66
C VAL A 12 12.46 -15.65 1.66
N ASP A 13 11.51 -15.82 2.57
CA ASP A 13 10.37 -14.92 2.71
C ASP A 13 10.90 -13.56 3.20
N GLU A 14 11.50 -12.78 2.28
CA GLU A 14 11.97 -11.41 2.51
C GLU A 14 10.81 -10.43 2.81
N THR A 15 9.59 -10.95 2.90
CA THR A 15 8.37 -10.22 3.20
C THR A 15 7.90 -10.36 4.65
N ALA A 16 8.36 -11.37 5.39
CA ALA A 16 7.91 -11.64 6.76
C ALA A 16 8.28 -10.51 7.73
N ASP A 17 9.41 -9.84 7.49
CA ASP A 17 9.92 -8.78 8.36
C ASP A 17 9.42 -7.37 8.00
N LYS A 18 8.70 -7.22 6.89
CA LYS A 18 8.31 -5.91 6.37
C LYS A 18 6.82 -5.65 6.59
N VAL A 19 6.49 -4.56 7.28
CA VAL A 19 5.09 -4.15 7.44
C VAL A 19 4.62 -3.36 6.24
N PHE A 20 3.52 -3.82 5.63
CA PHE A 20 2.92 -3.17 4.47
C PHE A 20 1.84 -2.21 4.91
N CYS A 21 2.05 -0.91 4.67
CA CYS A 21 1.10 0.09 5.16
C CYS A 21 -0.31 -0.12 4.61
N ALA A 22 -0.45 -0.60 3.36
CA ALA A 22 -1.77 -0.84 2.78
C ALA A 22 -2.57 -1.94 3.51
N ASN A 23 -1.89 -2.88 4.19
CA ASN A 23 -2.53 -3.93 5.00
C ASN A 23 -2.86 -3.47 6.44
N CYS A 24 -2.62 -2.20 6.78
CA CYS A 24 -2.89 -1.70 8.12
C CYS A 24 -4.32 -1.14 8.25
N ILE A 25 -4.99 -1.36 9.39
CA ILE A 25 -6.33 -0.79 9.65
C ILE A 25 -6.35 0.74 9.54
N HIS A 26 -5.23 1.40 9.83
CA HIS A 26 -5.11 2.86 9.80
C HIS A 26 -4.91 3.41 8.39
N CYS A 27 -4.71 2.55 7.40
CA CYS A 27 -4.59 2.95 6.01
C CYS A 27 -5.98 3.23 5.42
N LYS A 28 -6.36 4.50 5.34
CA LYS A 28 -7.70 4.93 4.93
C LYS A 28 -7.66 5.65 3.59
N LEU A 29 -8.62 5.33 2.73
CA LEU A 29 -8.85 6.02 1.46
C LEU A 29 -9.58 7.34 1.72
N LEU A 30 -9.12 8.42 1.09
CA LEU A 30 -9.79 9.71 1.07
C LEU A 30 -10.03 10.17 -0.37
N ARG A 31 -11.10 10.94 -0.55
CA ARG A 31 -11.37 11.65 -1.80
C ARG A 31 -10.77 13.03 -1.69
N THR A 32 -9.92 13.39 -2.64
CA THR A 32 -9.37 14.74 -2.71
C THR A 32 -10.00 15.46 -3.90
N PRO A 33 -10.67 16.60 -3.68
CA PRO A 33 -11.34 17.32 -4.75
C PRO A 33 -10.34 17.81 -5.80
N MET A 34 -10.79 17.81 -7.06
CA MET A 34 -10.04 18.29 -8.21
C MET A 34 -10.89 19.31 -8.98
N GLY A 35 -10.31 20.49 -9.24
CA GLY A 35 -10.96 21.53 -10.02
C GLY A 35 -12.27 22.03 -9.40
N ASN A 36 -13.33 22.12 -10.22
CA ASN A 36 -14.60 22.76 -9.87
C ASN A 36 -15.53 21.89 -9.01
N GLY A 37 -14.99 20.94 -8.23
CA GLY A 37 -15.75 20.14 -7.26
C GLY A 37 -16.50 18.93 -7.83
N ASN A 38 -16.65 18.81 -9.16
CA ASN A 38 -17.30 17.66 -9.79
C ASN A 38 -16.37 16.48 -10.10
N GLN A 39 -15.08 16.63 -9.80
CA GLN A 39 -14.06 15.62 -9.99
C GLN A 39 -13.26 15.43 -8.71
N TYR A 40 -12.80 14.21 -8.45
CA TYR A 40 -11.92 13.90 -7.34
C TYR A 40 -10.93 12.81 -7.73
N TYR A 41 -9.77 12.83 -7.08
CA TYR A 41 -8.83 11.72 -7.13
C TYR A 41 -8.79 11.02 -5.78
N LEU A 42 -8.49 9.72 -5.82
CA LEU A 42 -8.33 8.92 -4.62
C LEU A 42 -6.91 9.06 -4.06
N ARG A 43 -6.84 9.31 -2.76
CA ARG A 43 -5.59 9.32 -1.99
C ARG A 43 -5.75 8.40 -0.79
N VAL A 44 -4.62 8.07 -0.20
CA VAL A 44 -4.56 7.28 1.02
C VAL A 44 -3.88 8.09 2.09
N ARG A 45 -4.41 8.02 3.31
CA ARG A 45 -3.84 8.59 4.52
C ARG A 45 -3.60 7.52 5.58
N CYS A 46 -2.78 7.87 6.56
CA CYS A 46 -2.55 7.03 7.73
C CYS A 46 -3.26 7.71 8.91
N ASP A 47 -4.37 7.15 9.37
CA ASP A 47 -5.18 7.68 10.45
C ASP A 47 -4.45 7.72 11.80
N ALA A 48 -3.46 6.83 11.99
CA ALA A 48 -2.51 6.90 13.12
C ALA A 48 -1.52 8.09 13.02
N GLY A 49 -1.55 8.86 11.92
CA GLY A 49 -0.76 10.07 11.75
C GLY A 49 0.74 9.82 11.53
N ARG A 50 1.14 8.62 11.09
CA ARG A 50 2.55 8.28 10.82
C ARG A 50 3.13 8.97 9.59
N TRP A 51 2.28 9.49 8.71
CA TRP A 51 2.71 10.17 7.50
C TRP A 51 2.60 11.67 7.68
N ARG A 52 3.71 12.31 8.06
CA ARG A 52 3.78 13.77 8.23
C ARG A 52 4.85 14.35 7.33
N LYS A 53 4.57 15.53 6.77
CA LYS A 53 5.56 16.35 6.07
C LYS A 53 6.46 17.05 7.08
N LYS A 54 7.58 17.62 6.62
CA LYS A 54 8.49 18.42 7.45
C LYS A 54 7.80 19.62 8.12
N LEU A 55 6.76 20.17 7.49
CA LEU A 55 5.97 21.31 7.99
C LEU A 55 4.78 20.89 8.87
N GLY A 56 4.69 19.62 9.29
CA GLY A 56 3.67 19.14 10.23
C GLY A 56 2.36 18.68 9.60
N GLU A 57 2.07 19.08 8.35
CA GLU A 57 0.89 18.60 7.63
C GLU A 57 0.92 17.08 7.39
N GLU A 58 -0.27 16.47 7.37
CA GLU A 58 -0.42 15.06 6.98
C GLU A 58 -0.03 14.87 5.50
N LYS A 59 0.69 13.78 5.24
CA LYS A 59 1.10 13.41 3.89
C LYS A 59 0.16 12.34 3.34
N TYR A 60 -0.48 12.67 2.23
CA TYR A 60 -1.30 11.73 1.48
C TYR A 60 -0.51 11.08 0.35
N TYR A 61 -0.73 9.79 0.14
CA TYR A 61 -0.09 9.03 -0.94
C TYR A 61 -1.10 8.61 -2.01
N LYS A 62 -0.59 8.35 -3.21
CA LYS A 62 -1.37 7.73 -4.28
C LYS A 62 -1.68 6.27 -3.93
N TYR A 63 -2.80 5.76 -4.41
CA TYR A 63 -3.26 4.43 -4.02
C TYR A 63 -2.28 3.33 -4.43
N PHE A 64 -1.75 3.38 -5.66
CA PHE A 64 -0.74 2.42 -6.12
C PHE A 64 0.62 2.56 -5.42
N THR A 65 0.90 3.72 -4.81
CA THR A 65 2.14 3.94 -4.06
C THR A 65 2.08 3.23 -2.71
N VAL A 66 0.94 3.29 -2.01
CA VAL A 66 0.83 2.63 -0.70
C VAL A 66 0.94 1.10 -0.81
N ALA A 67 0.42 0.50 -1.88
CA ALA A 67 0.51 -0.95 -2.11
C ALA A 67 1.96 -1.44 -2.31
N ARG A 68 2.87 -0.56 -2.73
CA ARG A 68 4.29 -0.87 -2.90
C ARG A 68 5.15 -0.45 -1.70
N ARG A 69 4.58 0.32 -0.77
CA ARG A 69 5.31 0.84 0.38
C ARG A 69 5.29 -0.17 1.51
N SER A 70 6.49 -0.61 1.88
CA SER A 70 6.75 -1.29 3.14
C SER A 70 7.66 -0.43 4.02
N VAL A 71 7.62 -0.67 5.33
CA VAL A 71 8.58 -0.15 6.30
C VAL A 71 9.03 -1.30 7.21
N ASP A 72 10.14 -1.11 7.91
CA ASP A 72 10.70 -2.17 8.76
C ASP A 72 9.88 -2.35 10.04
N ASN A 73 9.38 -1.24 10.61
CA ASN A 73 8.52 -1.28 11.79
C ASN A 73 7.53 -0.09 11.81
N CYS A 74 6.37 -0.29 12.44
CA CYS A 74 5.39 0.74 12.74
C CYS A 74 4.62 0.33 14.00
N ASP A 75 4.73 1.11 15.08
CA ASP A 75 4.16 0.72 16.39
C ASP A 75 2.62 0.67 16.39
N ASP A 76 1.97 1.39 15.47
CA ASP A 76 0.51 1.37 15.29
C ASP A 76 0.08 0.37 14.19
N TYR A 77 0.96 -0.53 13.74
CA TYR A 77 0.60 -1.46 12.68
C TYR A 77 -0.34 -2.55 13.21
N ILE A 78 -1.57 -2.55 12.70
CA ILE A 78 -2.55 -3.61 12.97
C ILE A 78 -2.93 -4.22 11.62
N PRO A 79 -2.51 -5.47 11.32
CA PRO A 79 -2.76 -6.11 10.03
C PRO A 79 -4.25 -6.46 9.84
N MET A 80 -4.76 -6.28 8.63
CA MET A 80 -6.15 -6.61 8.23
C MET A 80 -6.30 -8.00 7.60
N GLY A 81 -5.45 -8.95 8.00
CA GLY A 81 -5.36 -10.29 7.41
C GLY A 81 -3.97 -10.59 6.86
N ASP A 82 -3.89 -11.56 5.94
CA ASP A 82 -2.63 -11.92 5.29
C ASP A 82 -2.14 -10.80 4.38
N ALA A 83 -1.05 -10.15 4.82
CA ALA A 83 -0.42 -9.07 4.08
C ALA A 83 0.06 -9.50 2.70
N ARG A 84 0.55 -10.73 2.54
CA ARG A 84 1.20 -11.16 1.29
C ARG A 84 0.18 -11.30 0.17
N GLU A 85 -0.90 -12.04 0.42
CA GLU A 85 -1.98 -12.21 -0.55
C GLU A 85 -2.67 -10.88 -0.84
N TYR A 86 -3.02 -10.12 0.19
CA TYR A 86 -3.70 -8.84 0.04
C TYR A 86 -2.89 -7.84 -0.79
N ILE A 87 -1.60 -7.68 -0.50
CA ILE A 87 -0.73 -6.76 -1.23
C ILE A 87 -0.49 -7.23 -2.67
N LYS A 88 -0.38 -8.55 -2.89
CA LYS A 88 -0.25 -9.12 -4.23
C LYS A 88 -1.48 -8.78 -5.09
N GLU A 89 -2.68 -8.95 -4.56
CA GLU A 89 -3.92 -8.62 -5.26
C GLU A 89 -4.10 -7.12 -5.45
N LEU A 90 -3.76 -6.28 -4.47
CA LEU A 90 -3.75 -4.82 -4.65
C LEU A 90 -2.80 -4.39 -5.78
N LYS A 91 -1.59 -4.95 -5.85
CA LYS A 91 -0.64 -4.59 -6.91
C LYS A 91 -1.14 -4.96 -8.32
N LYS A 92 -1.99 -5.99 -8.45
CA LYS A 92 -2.57 -6.43 -9.73
C LYS A 92 -3.80 -5.61 -10.12
N THR A 93 -4.65 -5.28 -9.15
CA THR A 93 -5.95 -4.64 -9.39
C THR A 93 -5.86 -3.13 -9.45
N LEU A 94 -4.90 -2.52 -8.74
CA LEU A 94 -4.81 -1.06 -8.67
C LEU A 94 -4.25 -0.43 -9.95
N PRO A 95 -4.86 0.67 -10.41
CA PRO A 95 -4.37 1.41 -11.57
C PRO A 95 -2.98 1.99 -11.29
N ILE A 96 -2.11 1.94 -12.30
CA ILE A 96 -0.70 2.40 -12.21
C ILE A 96 -0.61 3.94 -12.18
N LYS A 97 -1.69 4.62 -12.55
CA LYS A 97 -1.82 6.09 -12.58
C LYS A 97 -2.96 6.55 -11.69
N ASP A 98 -2.92 7.82 -11.33
CA ASP A 98 -4.06 8.44 -10.65
C ASP A 98 -5.24 8.51 -11.62
N GLU A 99 -6.37 7.98 -11.18
CA GLU A 99 -7.63 8.11 -11.89
C GLU A 99 -8.41 9.31 -11.36
N ILE A 100 -9.04 10.03 -12.29
CA ILE A 100 -9.95 11.12 -11.99
C ILE A 100 -11.36 10.53 -12.06
N TYR A 101 -12.06 10.58 -10.94
CA TYR A 101 -13.45 10.17 -10.83
C TYR A 101 -14.33 11.41 -10.89
N SER A 102 -15.46 11.31 -11.57
CA SER A 102 -16.55 12.29 -11.47
C SER A 102 -17.53 11.86 -10.38
N LEU A 103 -18.13 12.84 -9.70
CA LEU A 103 -19.26 12.59 -8.78
C LEU A 103 -20.48 12.05 -9.51
#